data_AF-A0A9E5HQH3-F1
#
_entry.id   AF-A0A9E5HQH3-F1
#
_cell.length_a   1.000
_cell.length_b   1.000
_cell.length_c   1.000
_cell.angle_alpha   90.00
_cell.angle_beta   90.00
_cell.angle_gamma   90.00
#
_symmetry.space_group_name_H-M   'P 1'
#
loop_
_entity.id
_entity.type
_entity.pdbx_description
1 polymer ?
#
loop_
_entity_poly.entity_id
_entity_poly.type
_entity_poly.pdbx_seq_one_letter_code
_entity_poly.pdbx_strand_id
1 'polypeptide(L)'
;MPSANNISQNSKALLLSSFFNDTEKLSEYVPKYAERGVTGCLLQVLTKDEITFPFSGRVKFENATGSTVFQSDQARALRAEYLEKLQQNNERLQSIAAACGWTFLTVSIELDPREVLGLCIEQLGMR
;
A
#
# COMPACT_ATOMS: atom_id res chain seq x y z
N MET A 1 12.02 6.45 3.62
CA MET A 1 12.33 5.17 4.29
C MET A 1 13.56 5.35 5.14
N PRO A 2 13.58 4.88 6.40
CA PRO A 2 14.77 4.95 7.25
C PRO A 2 15.91 4.10 6.65
N SER A 3 17.15 4.55 6.79
CA SER A 3 18.31 3.73 6.41
C SER A 3 18.29 2.41 7.17
N ALA A 4 18.60 1.29 6.50
CA ALA A 4 18.60 -0.04 7.12
C ALA A 4 19.49 -0.10 8.37
N ASN A 5 20.60 0.65 8.39
CA ASN A 5 21.51 0.79 9.52
C ASN A 5 20.86 1.30 10.81
N ASN A 6 19.74 2.01 10.72
CA ASN A 6 19.03 2.56 11.87
C ASN A 6 17.95 1.60 12.41
N ILE A 7 17.78 0.40 11.83
CA ILE A 7 16.81 -0.61 12.28
C ILE A 7 17.54 -1.75 12.97
N SER A 8 17.13 -2.12 14.18
CA SER A 8 17.71 -3.26 14.91
C SER A 8 17.66 -4.56 14.08
N GLN A 9 18.72 -5.35 14.13
CA GLN A 9 18.77 -6.66 13.45
C GLN A 9 17.71 -7.60 14.03
N ASN A 10 17.23 -8.54 13.21
CA ASN A 10 16.23 -9.56 13.58
C ASN A 10 14.93 -8.97 14.19
N SER A 11 14.63 -7.70 13.89
CA SER A 11 13.41 -7.03 14.35
C SER A 11 12.23 -7.31 13.44
N LYS A 12 11.07 -6.73 13.80
CA LYS A 12 9.84 -6.79 13.02
C LYS A 12 9.47 -5.39 12.53
N ALA A 13 9.05 -5.28 11.28
CA ALA A 13 8.69 -4.01 10.66
C ALA A 13 7.27 -4.05 10.09
N LEU A 14 6.51 -2.98 10.33
CA LEU A 14 5.23 -2.73 9.68
C LEU A 14 5.35 -1.43 8.89
N LEU A 15 5.23 -1.50 7.56
CA LEU A 15 5.21 -0.34 6.70
C LEU A 15 3.76 -0.06 6.28
N LEU A 16 3.25 1.14 6.58
CA LEU A 16 1.87 1.54 6.27
C LEU A 16 1.86 2.74 5.32
N SER A 17 1.13 2.65 4.22
CA SER A 17 0.92 3.75 3.24
C SER A 17 -0.18 3.34 2.25
N SER A 18 -0.62 4.26 1.38
CA SER A 18 -1.38 3.89 0.16
C SER A 18 -0.46 3.29 -0.92
N PHE A 19 0.85 3.53 -0.83
CA PHE A 19 1.90 3.04 -1.72
C PHE A 19 1.72 3.40 -3.21
N PHE A 20 1.05 4.51 -3.53
CA PHE A 20 0.89 4.95 -4.92
C PHE A 20 2.18 5.48 -5.57
N ASN A 21 3.14 5.96 -4.77
CA ASN A 21 4.37 6.60 -5.26
C ASN A 21 5.65 6.06 -4.61
N ASP A 22 5.56 4.95 -3.88
CA ASP A 22 6.67 4.45 -3.05
C ASP A 22 7.24 3.11 -3.51
N THR A 23 6.66 2.48 -4.54
CA THR A 23 7.01 1.10 -4.97
C THR A 23 8.48 0.95 -5.35
N GLU A 24 9.08 1.96 -6.00
CA GLU A 24 10.50 1.99 -6.34
C GLU A 24 11.38 2.02 -5.07
N LYS A 25 11.05 2.90 -4.12
CA LYS A 25 11.74 2.96 -2.83
C LYS A 25 11.57 1.65 -2.06
N LEU A 26 10.38 1.04 -2.07
CA LEU A 26 10.18 -0.25 -1.42
C LEU A 26 11.08 -1.33 -2.01
N SER A 27 11.19 -1.40 -3.34
CA SER A 27 12.08 -2.35 -4.01
C SER A 27 13.56 -2.15 -3.65
N GLU A 28 13.96 -0.92 -3.28
CA GLU A 28 15.31 -0.61 -2.84
C GLU A 28 15.56 -0.92 -1.35
N TYR A 29 14.60 -0.60 -0.48
CA TYR A 29 14.81 -0.63 0.98
C TYR A 29 14.37 -1.93 1.64
N VAL A 30 13.30 -2.58 1.16
CA VAL A 30 12.78 -3.82 1.77
C VAL A 30 13.82 -4.96 1.71
N PRO A 31 14.55 -5.19 0.59
CA PRO A 31 15.62 -6.19 0.57
C PRO A 31 16.73 -5.89 1.58
N LYS A 32 17.14 -4.62 1.71
CA LYS A 32 18.15 -4.19 2.69
C LYS A 32 17.72 -4.43 4.15
N TYR A 33 16.42 -4.37 4.43
CA TYR A 33 15.88 -4.72 5.74
C TYR A 33 15.91 -6.24 5.94
N ALA A 34 15.46 -7.01 4.95
CA ALA A 34 15.44 -8.47 4.98
C ALA A 34 16.86 -9.07 5.14
N GLU A 35 17.88 -8.49 4.49
CA GLU A 35 19.29 -8.88 4.65
C GLU A 35 19.80 -8.77 6.10
N ARG A 36 19.17 -7.93 6.93
CA ARG A 36 19.47 -7.78 8.37
C ARG A 36 18.64 -8.70 9.26
N GLY A 37 17.93 -9.65 8.66
CA GLY A 37 16.99 -10.54 9.35
C GLY A 37 15.68 -9.87 9.76
N VAL A 38 15.38 -8.65 9.29
CA VAL A 38 14.12 -8.00 9.61
C VAL A 38 12.99 -8.74 8.88
N THR A 39 11.98 -9.17 9.63
CA THR A 39 10.73 -9.71 9.09
C THR A 39 9.67 -8.61 9.07
N GLY A 40 8.73 -8.65 8.15
CA GLY A 40 7.81 -7.53 8.05
C GLY A 40 6.54 -7.74 7.25
N CYS A 41 5.69 -6.71 7.31
CA CYS A 41 4.44 -6.63 6.59
C CYS A 41 4.34 -5.27 5.89
N LEU A 42 3.96 -5.29 4.62
CA LEU A 42 3.51 -4.12 3.87
C LEU A 42 1.99 -4.03 4.02
N LEU A 43 1.49 -3.00 4.70
CA LEU A 43 0.07 -2.78 4.93
C LEU A 43 -0.40 -1.60 4.09
N GLN A 44 -1.04 -1.89 2.97
CA GLN A 44 -1.69 -0.88 2.15
C GLN A 44 -3.03 -0.49 2.75
N VAL A 45 -3.22 0.80 2.96
CA VAL A 45 -4.42 1.35 3.59
C VAL A 45 -5.13 2.27 2.58
N LEU A 46 -6.35 1.93 2.19
CA LEU A 46 -7.15 2.64 1.19
C LEU A 46 -8.56 2.93 1.72
N THR A 47 -9.26 3.87 1.12
CA THR A 47 -10.71 4.03 1.32
C THR A 47 -11.50 3.03 0.49
N LYS A 48 -12.74 2.73 0.91
CA LYS A 48 -13.65 1.90 0.12
C LYS A 48 -13.92 2.49 -1.26
N ASP A 49 -13.97 3.81 -1.36
CA ASP A 49 -14.25 4.50 -2.62
C ASP A 49 -13.04 4.45 -3.57
N GLU A 50 -11.80 4.43 -3.06
CA GLU A 50 -10.62 4.15 -3.87
C GLU A 50 -10.68 2.72 -4.43
N ILE A 51 -11.09 1.73 -3.64
CA ILE A 51 -11.13 0.33 -4.09
C ILE A 51 -12.30 0.08 -5.06
N THR A 52 -13.47 0.66 -4.80
CA THR A 52 -14.69 0.37 -5.56
C THR A 52 -14.94 1.35 -6.70
N PHE A 53 -14.28 2.52 -6.66
CA PHE A 53 -14.39 3.63 -7.60
C PHE A 53 -15.85 3.90 -8.02
N PRO A 54 -16.77 4.24 -7.09
CA PRO A 54 -18.21 4.33 -7.35
C PRO A 54 -18.63 5.61 -8.10
N PHE A 55 -17.68 6.29 -8.75
CA PHE A 55 -17.89 7.57 -9.42
C PHE A 55 -18.44 7.38 -10.83
N SER A 56 -19.45 8.17 -11.19
CA SER A 56 -20.08 8.18 -12.51
C SER A 56 -20.51 9.61 -12.90
N GLY A 57 -20.69 9.85 -14.20
CA GLY A 57 -21.07 11.18 -14.72
C GLY A 57 -19.93 12.21 -14.62
N ARG A 58 -20.29 13.47 -14.39
CA ARG A 58 -19.35 14.58 -14.27
C ARG A 58 -18.73 14.62 -12.88
N VAL A 59 -17.45 14.30 -12.79
CA VAL A 59 -16.68 14.31 -11.54
C VAL A 59 -15.39 15.09 -11.75
N LYS A 60 -15.06 15.93 -10.78
CA LYS A 60 -13.80 16.67 -10.72
C LYS A 60 -12.87 15.93 -9.77
N PHE A 61 -11.73 15.48 -10.27
CA PHE A 61 -10.68 14.85 -9.46
C PHE A 61 -9.57 15.85 -9.21
N GLU A 62 -9.21 15.98 -7.93
CA GLU A 62 -8.13 16.85 -7.46
C GLU A 62 -7.05 15.99 -6.82
N ASN A 63 -5.79 16.40 -6.94
CA ASN A 63 -4.72 15.76 -6.17
C ASN A 63 -4.77 16.25 -4.71
N ALA A 64 -3.93 15.63 -3.87
CA ALA A 64 -3.77 16.04 -2.48
C ALA A 64 -3.31 17.50 -2.29
N THR A 65 -2.81 18.17 -3.33
CA THR A 65 -2.43 19.60 -3.29
C THR A 65 -3.55 20.55 -3.76
N GLY A 66 -4.74 20.03 -4.06
CA GLY A 66 -5.91 20.81 -4.51
C GLY A 66 -5.88 21.24 -5.98
N SER A 67 -4.89 20.80 -6.75
CA SER A 67 -4.83 21.06 -8.19
C SER A 67 -5.79 20.10 -8.90
N THR A 68 -6.58 20.63 -9.83
CA THR A 68 -7.45 19.81 -10.68
C THR A 68 -6.58 18.93 -11.57
N VAL A 69 -6.65 17.62 -11.36
CA VAL A 69 -5.91 16.63 -12.14
C VAL A 69 -6.73 16.22 -13.35
N PHE A 70 -8.06 16.14 -13.20
CA PHE A 70 -8.92 15.67 -14.26
C PHE A 70 -10.37 16.12 -14.08
N GLN A 71 -10.99 16.56 -15.18
CA GLN A 71 -12.42 16.81 -15.26
C GLN A 71 -12.96 16.02 -16.43
N SER A 72 -13.87 15.07 -16.17
CA SER A 72 -14.45 14.23 -17.22
C SER A 72 -15.95 14.27 -17.17
N ASP A 73 -16.55 14.34 -18.35
CA ASP A 73 -17.99 14.12 -18.54
C ASP A 73 -18.35 12.62 -18.50
N GLN A 74 -17.35 11.72 -18.44
CA GLN A 74 -17.50 10.26 -18.35
C GLN A 74 -16.48 9.62 -17.39
N ALA A 75 -16.72 9.72 -16.08
CA ALA A 75 -15.90 9.05 -15.04
C ALA A 75 -15.77 7.51 -15.20
N ARG A 76 -16.61 6.87 -16.03
CA ARG A 76 -16.54 5.44 -16.33
C ARG A 76 -15.25 5.03 -17.05
N ALA A 77 -14.70 5.87 -17.92
CA ALA A 77 -13.44 5.57 -18.62
C ALA A 77 -12.24 5.59 -17.64
N LEU A 78 -12.22 6.56 -16.72
CA LEU A 78 -11.21 6.64 -15.65
C LEU A 78 -11.25 5.47 -14.69
N ARG A 79 -12.44 4.94 -14.40
CA ARG A 79 -12.61 3.81 -13.49
C ARG A 79 -11.76 2.62 -13.91
N ALA A 80 -11.85 2.23 -15.18
CA ALA A 80 -11.13 1.07 -15.68
C ALA A 80 -9.61 1.28 -15.58
N GLU A 81 -9.12 2.42 -16.05
CA GLU A 81 -7.70 2.77 -16.01
C GLU A 81 -7.15 2.87 -14.57
N TYR A 82 -7.90 3.48 -13.65
CA TYR A 82 -7.51 3.60 -12.25
C TYR A 82 -7.42 2.24 -11.58
N LEU A 83 -8.45 1.40 -11.71
CA LEU A 83 -8.48 0.07 -11.08
C LEU A 83 -7.40 -0.85 -11.66
N GLU A 84 -7.12 -0.74 -12.96
CA GLU A 84 -6.01 -1.46 -13.59
C GLU A 84 -4.66 -1.03 -13.00
N LYS A 85 -4.41 0.27 -12.87
CA LYS A 85 -3.18 0.80 -12.24
C LYS A 85 -3.06 0.39 -10.77
N LEU A 86 -4.16 0.39 -10.03
CA LEU A 86 -4.20 -0.08 -8.64
C LEU A 86 -3.82 -1.57 -8.55
N GLN A 87 -4.42 -2.41 -9.40
CA GLN A 87 -4.13 -3.84 -9.46
C GLN A 87 -2.66 -4.11 -9.80
N GLN A 88 -2.11 -3.44 -10.82
CA GLN A 88 -0.70 -3.55 -11.20
C GLN A 88 0.23 -3.12 -10.05
N ASN A 89 -0.15 -2.08 -9.28
CA ASN A 89 0.63 -1.67 -8.11
C ASN A 89 0.59 -2.73 -7.01
N ASN A 90 -0.58 -3.30 -6.73
CA ASN A 90 -0.74 -4.35 -5.72
C ASN A 90 0.08 -5.60 -6.06
N GLU A 91 0.13 -5.99 -7.34
CA GLU A 91 0.97 -7.11 -7.81
C GLU A 91 2.47 -6.85 -7.58
N ARG A 92 2.91 -5.61 -7.81
CA ARG A 92 4.30 -5.21 -7.54
C ARG A 92 4.61 -5.26 -6.06
N LEU A 93 3.72 -4.75 -5.21
CA LEU A 93 3.88 -4.78 -3.74
C LEU A 93 3.93 -6.21 -3.22
N GLN A 94 3.02 -7.06 -3.70
CA GLN A 94 3.01 -8.48 -3.37
C GLN A 94 4.31 -9.18 -3.78
N SER A 95 4.85 -8.85 -4.96
CA SER A 95 6.11 -9.41 -5.46
C SER A 95 7.31 -8.97 -4.61
N ILE A 96 7.39 -7.69 -4.24
CA ILE A 96 8.44 -7.16 -3.36
C ILE A 96 8.41 -7.85 -2.01
N ALA A 97 7.23 -7.97 -1.40
CA ALA A 97 7.07 -8.61 -0.10
C ALA A 97 7.47 -10.10 -0.18
N ALA A 98 6.94 -10.84 -1.15
CA ALA A 98 7.21 -12.26 -1.32
C ALA A 98 8.70 -12.57 -1.54
N ALA A 99 9.40 -11.75 -2.33
CA ALA A 99 10.84 -11.91 -2.58
C ALA A 99 11.69 -11.81 -1.31
N CYS A 100 11.18 -11.14 -0.27
CA CYS A 100 11.86 -10.95 1.01
C CYS A 100 11.28 -11.83 2.14
N GLY A 101 10.32 -12.72 1.84
CA GLY A 101 9.59 -13.49 2.86
C GLY A 101 8.70 -12.63 3.77
N TRP A 102 8.31 -11.44 3.31
CA TRP A 102 7.40 -10.52 3.99
C TRP A 102 5.97 -10.74 3.50
N THR A 103 5.00 -10.29 4.31
CA THR A 103 3.58 -10.33 3.94
C THR A 103 3.14 -9.00 3.32
N PHE A 104 2.19 -9.05 2.38
CA PHE A 104 1.48 -7.88 1.88
C PHE A 104 -0.01 -8.02 2.19
N LEU A 105 -0.61 -6.95 2.69
CA LEU A 105 -2.04 -6.87 3.00
C LEU A 105 -2.60 -5.53 2.50
N THR A 106 -3.80 -5.56 1.94
CA THR A 106 -4.59 -4.35 1.66
C THR A 106 -5.80 -4.33 2.58
N VAL A 107 -5.99 -3.22 3.28
CA VAL A 107 -7.12 -2.99 4.19
C VAL A 107 -7.81 -1.67 3.87
N SER A 108 -9.08 -1.59 4.25
CA SER A 108 -9.86 -0.36 4.16
C SER A 108 -9.73 0.45 5.44
N ILE A 109 -9.65 1.78 5.35
CA ILE A 109 -9.59 2.69 6.52
C ILE A 109 -10.85 2.62 7.38
N GLU A 110 -11.94 2.08 6.81
CA GLU A 110 -13.23 1.93 7.47
C GLU A 110 -13.27 0.72 8.43
N LEU A 111 -12.25 -0.14 8.43
CA LEU A 111 -12.10 -1.23 9.41
C LEU A 111 -11.60 -0.70 10.76
N ASP A 112 -11.94 -1.39 11.86
CA ASP A 112 -11.42 -1.00 13.18
C ASP A 112 -9.89 -1.21 13.22
N PRO A 113 -9.10 -0.19 13.61
CA PRO A 113 -7.65 -0.30 13.62
C PRO A 113 -7.11 -1.44 14.50
N ARG A 114 -7.84 -1.87 15.54
CA ARG A 114 -7.43 -3.00 16.38
C ARG A 114 -7.55 -4.32 15.64
N GLU A 115 -8.57 -4.49 14.80
CA GLU A 115 -8.70 -5.67 13.95
C GLU A 115 -7.55 -5.73 12.94
N VAL A 116 -7.25 -4.60 12.29
CA VAL A 116 -6.13 -4.48 11.34
C VAL A 116 -4.79 -4.78 12.01
N LEU A 117 -4.53 -4.19 13.18
CA LEU A 117 -3.30 -4.46 13.94
C LEU A 117 -3.22 -5.91 14.42
N GLY A 118 -4.35 -6.50 14.83
CA GLY A 118 -4.44 -7.92 15.18
C GLY A 118 -3.95 -8.82 14.04
N LEU A 119 -4.45 -8.59 12.82
CA LEU A 119 -4.01 -9.32 11.62
C LEU A 119 -2.49 -9.16 11.39
N CYS A 120 -1.96 -7.95 11.51
CA CYS A 120 -0.52 -7.72 11.35
C CYS A 120 0.32 -8.43 12.42
N ILE A 121 -0.13 -8.43 13.67
CA ILE A 121 0.52 -9.11 14.80
C ILE A 121 0.60 -10.62 14.53
N GLU A 122 -0.50 -11.22 14.07
CA GLU A 122 -0.56 -12.64 13.72
C GLU A 122 0.36 -12.98 12.55
N GLN A 123 0.34 -12.19 11.48
CA GLN A 123 1.19 -12.39 10.30
C GLN A 123 2.68 -12.27 10.63
N LEU A 124 3.02 -11.38 11.56
CA LEU A 124 4.39 -11.21 12.02
C LEU A 124 4.80 -12.26 13.07
N GLY A 125 3.93 -13.19 13.47
CA GLY A 125 4.22 -14.19 14.49
C GLY A 125 4.58 -13.58 15.85
N MET A 126 4.01 -12.42 16.18
CA MET A 126 4.16 -11.77 17.48
C MET A 126 3.08 -12.35 18.40
N ARG A 127 3.40 -13.40 19.15
CA ARG A 127 2.57 -13.92 20.23
C ARG A 127 3.26 -13.72 21.56
#